data_AF-A0A432MI42-F1
#
_entry.id   AF-A0A432MI42-F1
#
_cell.length_a   1.000
_cell.length_b   1.000
_cell.length_c   1.000
_cell.angle_alpha   90.00
_cell.angle_beta   90.00
_cell.angle_gamma   90.00
#
_symmetry.space_group_name_H-M   'P 1'
#
loop_
_entity.id
_entity.type
_entity.pdbx_description
1 polymer ?
#
loop_
_entity_poly.entity_id
_entity_poly.type
_entity_poly.pdbx_seq_one_letter_code
_entity_poly.pdbx_strand_id
1 'polypeptide(L)'
;MSHSKAKARPRAEHNGQDPPEEAPDRNRPVHVVRLRNIRAAIWANETEAGLRYNATVTRLYKDGEQYWRTSDSFGRDDLLLLAKVVDLAHTWISEQMQAADVPF
;
A
#
# COMPACT_ATOMS: atom_id res chain seq x y z
N MET A 1 3.06 -62.01 12.53
CA MET A 1 1.62 -61.91 12.87
C MET A 1 1.43 -60.56 13.56
N SER A 2 0.96 -59.53 12.85
CA SER A 2 -0.47 -59.12 12.79
C SER A 2 -0.89 -58.40 14.08
N HIS A 3 -1.36 -57.16 14.16
CA HIS A 3 -1.97 -56.24 13.19
C HIS A 3 -1.77 -54.80 13.68
N SER A 4 -1.72 -53.80 12.80
CA SER A 4 -2.20 -52.47 13.14
C SER A 4 -2.99 -51.85 12.00
N LYS A 5 -4.13 -51.31 12.41
CA LYS A 5 -5.34 -50.99 11.66
C LYS A 5 -5.11 -49.71 10.84
N ALA A 6 -5.27 -49.77 9.51
CA ALA A 6 -5.41 -48.57 8.70
C ALA A 6 -6.74 -47.88 9.05
N LYS A 7 -6.69 -46.63 9.52
CA LYS A 7 -7.88 -45.82 9.76
C LYS A 7 -8.02 -44.87 8.56
N ALA A 8 -8.99 -45.14 7.69
CA ALA A 8 -9.38 -44.25 6.60
C ALA A 8 -9.83 -42.89 7.18
N ARG A 9 -9.35 -41.79 6.58
CA ARG A 9 -9.85 -40.43 6.86
C ARG A 9 -11.13 -40.19 6.05
N PRO A 10 -12.19 -39.60 6.63
CA PRO A 10 -13.42 -39.34 5.90
C PRO A 10 -13.22 -38.23 4.86
N ARG A 11 -13.97 -38.33 3.77
CA ARG A 11 -14.07 -37.37 2.65
C ARG A 11 -14.60 -36.04 3.21
N ALA A 12 -13.83 -34.95 3.03
CA ALA A 12 -14.27 -33.63 3.42
C ALA A 12 -15.50 -33.22 2.57
N GLU A 13 -16.61 -32.96 3.25
CA GLU A 13 -17.82 -32.40 2.68
C GLU A 13 -17.53 -30.97 2.22
N HIS A 14 -17.85 -30.68 0.96
CA HIS A 14 -17.77 -29.33 0.39
C HIS A 14 -18.98 -28.54 0.91
N ASN A 15 -18.84 -27.91 2.07
CA ASN A 15 -19.80 -26.91 2.52
C ASN A 15 -19.59 -25.66 1.69
N GLY A 16 -20.60 -25.30 0.88
CA GLY A 16 -20.63 -24.07 0.12
C GLY A 16 -20.64 -22.88 1.06
N GLN A 17 -19.46 -22.31 1.30
CA GLN A 17 -19.32 -20.94 1.75
C GLN A 17 -18.77 -20.18 0.55
N ASP A 18 -19.53 -19.23 0.04
CA ASP A 18 -18.99 -18.21 -0.85
C ASP A 18 -17.73 -17.63 -0.20
N PRO A 19 -16.61 -17.44 -0.95
CA PRO A 19 -15.41 -16.89 -0.37
C PRO A 19 -15.72 -15.54 0.27
N PRO A 20 -15.16 -15.23 1.45
CA PRO A 20 -15.43 -13.97 2.11
C PRO A 20 -15.08 -12.84 1.15
N GLU A 21 -16.02 -11.93 0.95
CA GLU A 21 -15.83 -10.69 0.21
C GLU A 21 -14.54 -10.03 0.72
N GLU A 22 -13.51 -9.96 -0.14
CA GLU A 22 -12.19 -9.49 0.24
C GLU A 22 -12.32 -8.08 0.82
N ALA A 23 -12.16 -7.97 2.14
CA ALA A 23 -12.07 -6.67 2.80
C ALA A 23 -10.99 -5.85 2.08
N PRO A 24 -11.24 -4.56 1.77
CA PRO A 24 -10.30 -3.77 1.01
C PRO A 24 -8.95 -3.81 1.70
N ASP A 25 -7.92 -4.26 0.97
CA ASP A 25 -6.57 -4.41 1.48
C ASP A 25 -6.05 -3.05 1.97
N ARG A 26 -6.20 -2.80 3.27
CA ARG A 26 -5.77 -1.57 3.95
C ARG A 26 -4.25 -1.40 3.96
N ASN A 27 -3.48 -2.41 3.51
CA ASN A 27 -2.02 -2.36 3.48
C ASN A 27 -1.44 -1.78 2.18
N ARG A 28 -2.26 -1.29 1.25
CA ARG A 28 -1.76 -0.65 0.02
C ARG A 28 -2.06 0.85 -0.02
N PRO A 29 -1.14 1.65 -0.58
CA PRO A 29 -1.42 3.06 -0.83
C PRO A 29 -2.58 3.19 -1.83
N VAL A 30 -3.46 4.16 -1.58
CA VAL A 30 -4.60 4.48 -2.46
C VAL A 30 -4.15 5.19 -3.74
N HIS A 31 -2.99 5.85 -3.70
CA HIS A 31 -2.39 6.47 -4.86
C HIS A 31 -0.86 6.51 -4.74
N VAL A 32 -0.17 6.50 -5.88
CA VAL A 32 1.29 6.59 -5.92
C VAL A 32 1.69 7.57 -7.02
N VAL A 33 2.41 8.61 -6.63
CA VAL A 33 3.11 9.51 -7.56
C VAL A 33 4.56 9.10 -7.63
N ARG A 34 5.13 8.99 -8.83
CA ARG A 34 6.55 8.67 -9.01
C ARG A 34 7.17 9.47 -10.14
N LEU A 35 8.32 10.09 -9.86
CA LEU A 35 9.20 10.68 -10.87
C LEU A 35 10.61 10.14 -10.65
N ARG A 36 11.13 9.42 -11.66
CA ARG A 36 12.44 8.76 -11.63
C ARG A 36 12.58 7.85 -10.39
N ASN A 37 13.53 8.15 -9.52
CA ASN A 37 13.82 7.43 -8.29
C ASN A 37 13.00 7.94 -7.09
N ILE A 38 12.22 9.01 -7.20
CA ILE A 38 11.42 9.54 -6.08
C ILE A 38 9.97 9.11 -6.21
N ARG A 39 9.40 8.59 -5.12
CA ARG A 39 8.04 8.05 -5.05
C ARG A 39 7.33 8.57 -3.81
N ALA A 40 6.16 9.18 -3.98
CA ALA A 40 5.20 9.40 -2.90
C ALA A 40 4.11 8.33 -2.94
N ALA A 41 3.93 7.62 -1.84
CA ALA A 41 2.80 6.73 -1.61
C ALA A 41 1.79 7.44 -0.72
N ILE A 42 0.54 7.56 -1.17
CA ILE A 42 -0.56 8.22 -0.48
C ILE A 42 -1.45 7.15 0.15
N TRP A 43 -1.78 7.30 1.43
CA TRP A 43 -2.57 6.34 2.19
C TRP A 43 -3.83 7.01 2.72
N ALA A 44 -4.95 6.32 2.58
CA ALA A 44 -6.22 6.70 3.16
C ALA A 44 -6.34 6.11 4.57
N ASN A 45 -6.67 6.94 5.55
CA ASN A 45 -6.92 6.55 6.92
C ASN A 45 -8.31 7.03 7.31
N GLU A 46 -9.21 6.08 7.54
CA GLU A 46 -10.51 6.37 8.14
C GLU A 46 -10.34 6.59 9.64
N THR A 47 -10.81 7.73 10.14
CA THR A 47 -10.82 8.05 11.57
C THR A 47 -12.24 8.43 11.99
N GLU A 48 -12.52 8.48 13.29
CA GLU A 48 -13.81 8.98 13.80
C GLU A 48 -14.12 10.41 13.34
N ALA A 49 -13.07 11.21 13.07
CA ALA A 49 -13.17 12.57 12.55
C ALA A 49 -13.22 12.63 11.01
N GLY A 50 -13.40 11.50 10.33
CA GLY A 50 -13.49 11.41 8.88
C GLY A 50 -12.24 10.85 8.20
N LEU A 51 -12.29 10.84 6.86
CA LEU A 51 -11.24 10.33 5.99
C LEU A 51 -10.07 11.32 5.95
N ARG A 52 -8.86 10.83 6.24
CA ARG A 52 -7.62 11.60 6.11
C ARG A 52 -6.63 10.92 5.19
N TYR A 53 -5.90 11.72 4.42
CA TYR A 53 -4.79 11.24 3.60
C TYR A 53 -3.46 11.56 4.26
N ASN A 54 -2.52 10.61 4.22
CA ASN A 54 -1.12 10.88 4.53
C ASN A 54 -0.27 10.46 3.32
N ALA A 55 0.96 10.97 3.25
CA ALA A 55 1.90 10.60 2.20
C ALA A 55 3.26 10.20 2.79
N THR A 56 3.86 9.14 2.27
CA THR A 56 5.25 8.75 2.55
C THR A 56 6.07 8.91 1.28
N VAL A 57 7.17 9.65 1.36
CA VAL A 57 8.07 9.83 0.22
C VAL A 57 9.33 9.01 0.40
N THR A 58 9.74 8.31 -0.65
CA THR A 58 10.94 7.46 -0.65
C THR A 58 11.75 7.68 -1.92
N ARG A 59 13.06 7.51 -1.79
CA ARG A 59 14.02 7.42 -2.88
C ARG A 59 14.38 5.96 -3.13
N LEU A 60 14.18 5.46 -4.35
CA LEU A 60 14.60 4.13 -4.78
C LEU A 60 16.05 4.16 -5.27
N TYR A 61 16.87 3.22 -4.83
CA TYR A 61 18.25 3.07 -5.28
C TYR A 61 18.65 1.60 -5.32
N LYS A 62 19.77 1.29 -5.99
CA LYS A 62 20.40 -0.03 -5.88
C LYS A 62 21.56 0.04 -4.90
N ASP A 63 21.63 -0.91 -3.99
CA ASP A 63 22.76 -1.05 -3.07
C ASP A 63 23.99 -1.66 -3.78
N GLY A 64 25.07 -1.89 -3.01
CA GLY A 64 26.30 -2.47 -3.53
C GLY A 64 26.13 -3.88 -4.12
N GLU A 65 25.08 -4.60 -3.71
CA GLU A 65 24.74 -5.94 -4.18
C GLU A 65 23.70 -5.91 -5.32
N GLN A 66 23.40 -4.73 -5.88
CA GLN A 66 22.42 -4.51 -6.95
C GLN A 66 20.96 -4.76 -6.56
N TYR A 67 20.65 -4.89 -5.27
CA TYR A 67 19.28 -5.01 -4.79
C TYR A 67 18.62 -3.64 -4.69
N TRP A 68 17.36 -3.58 -5.09
CA TRP A 68 16.55 -2.36 -4.92
C TRP A 68 16.26 -2.12 -3.44
N ARG A 69 16.57 -0.91 -2.98
CA ARG A 69 16.33 -0.41 -1.63
C ARG A 69 15.62 0.94 -1.69
N THR A 70 15.02 1.33 -0.58
CA THR A 70 14.42 2.65 -0.38
C THR A 70 15.16 3.41 0.71
N SER A 71 15.22 4.73 0.58
CA SER A 71 15.71 5.64 1.62
C SER A 71 14.76 6.84 1.75
N ASP A 72 14.72 7.43 2.93
CA ASP A 72 14.08 8.71 3.25
C ASP A 72 15.08 9.89 3.28
N SER A 73 16.34 9.62 2.91
CA SER A 73 17.39 10.63 2.74
C SER A 73 17.51 11.03 1.26
N PHE A 74 17.56 12.34 1.02
CA PHE A 74 17.56 12.92 -0.33
C PHE A 74 18.83 13.73 -0.56
N GLY A 75 19.52 13.46 -1.68
CA GLY A 75 20.66 14.27 -2.10
C GLY A 75 20.21 15.53 -2.82
N ARG A 76 21.15 16.44 -3.11
CA ARG A 76 20.90 17.70 -3.84
C ARG A 76 20.06 17.50 -5.11
N ASP A 77 20.41 16.50 -5.90
CA ASP A 77 19.78 16.24 -7.21
C ASP A 77 18.39 15.59 -7.08
N ASP A 78 18.03 15.11 -5.89
CA ASP A 78 16.70 14.59 -5.59
C ASP A 78 15.74 15.70 -5.15
N LEU A 79 16.22 16.87 -4.70
CA LEU A 79 15.39 17.89 -4.03
C LEU A 79 14.29 18.47 -4.93
N LEU A 80 14.59 18.77 -6.19
CA LEU A 80 13.58 19.29 -7.11
C LEU A 80 12.59 18.21 -7.55
N LEU A 81 13.03 16.95 -7.64
CA LEU A 81 12.14 15.82 -7.90
C LEU A 81 11.22 15.57 -6.69
N LEU A 82 11.76 15.62 -5.47
CA LEU A 82 11.01 15.55 -4.23
C LEU A 82 9.93 16.63 -4.17
N ALA A 83 10.31 17.89 -4.41
CA ALA A 83 9.36 19.00 -4.45
C ALA A 83 8.23 18.74 -5.45
N LYS A 84 8.56 18.32 -6.68
CA LYS A 84 7.55 18.06 -7.70
C LYS A 84 6.66 16.86 -7.38
N VAL A 85 7.21 15.79 -6.81
CA VAL A 85 6.44 14.61 -6.40
C VAL A 85 5.48 14.95 -5.26
N VAL A 86 5.92 15.75 -4.28
CA VAL A 86 5.07 16.19 -3.16
C VAL A 86 3.98 17.16 -3.64
N ASP A 87 4.30 18.08 -4.56
CA ASP A 87 3.33 18.99 -5.20
C ASP A 87 2.20 18.22 -5.92
N LEU A 88 2.56 17.19 -6.68
CA LEU A 88 1.60 16.32 -7.36
C LEU A 88 0.76 15.49 -6.37
N ALA A 89 1.40 14.96 -5.31
CA ALA A 89 0.68 14.23 -4.27
C ALA A 89 -0.32 15.14 -3.52
N HIS A 90 0.09 16.37 -3.20
CA HIS A 90 -0.77 17.39 -2.62
C HIS A 90 -1.96 17.67 -3.54
N THR A 91 -1.72 17.95 -4.82
CA THR A 91 -2.77 18.21 -5.81
C THR A 91 -3.81 17.09 -5.82
N TRP A 92 -3.36 15.84 -5.89
CA TRP A 92 -4.27 14.69 -5.87
C TRP A 92 -5.09 14.62 -4.58
N ILE A 93 -4.48 14.83 -3.41
CA ILE A 93 -5.19 14.84 -2.12
C ILE A 93 -6.26 15.95 -2.10
N SER A 94 -5.91 17.16 -2.53
CA SER A 94 -6.84 18.28 -2.58
C SER A 94 -8.03 18.01 -3.51
N GLU A 95 -7.80 17.35 -4.65
CA GLU A 95 -8.87 16.94 -5.57
C GLU A 95 -9.79 15.89 -4.92
N GLN A 96 -9.23 14.90 -4.21
CA GLN A 96 -10.05 13.91 -3.50
C GLN A 96 -10.87 14.53 -2.37
N MET A 97 -10.31 15.48 -1.61
CA MET A 97 -11.03 16.16 -0.53
C MET A 97 -12.17 17.02 -1.07
N GLN A 98 -11.96 17.73 -2.18
CA GLN A 98 -13.01 18.51 -2.85
C GLN A 98 -14.14 17.62 -3.38
N ALA A 99 -13.79 16.49 -4.00
CA ALA A 99 -14.78 15.54 -4.53
C ALA A 99 -15.63 14.89 -3.43
N ALA A 100 -15.06 14.71 -2.24
CA ALA A 100 -15.73 14.08 -1.10
C ALA A 100 -16.56 15.06 -0.25
N ASP A 101 -16.63 16.35 -0.63
CA ASP A 101 -17.35 17.42 0.08
C ASP A 101 -17.02 17.47 1.59
N VAL A 102 -15.76 17.17 1.93
CA VAL A 102 -15.30 17.09 3.33
C VAL A 102 -15.02 18.52 3.81
N PRO A 103 -15.75 19.04 4.82
CA PRO A 103 -15.46 20.35 5.41
C PRO A 103 -14.08 20.35 6.08
N PHE A 104 -13.36 21.47 5.95
CA PHE A 104 -12.02 21.67 6.52
C PHE A 104 -12.01 21.84 8.04
#